data_AF-A0A0F9E491-F1
#
_entry.id   AF-A0A0F9E491-F1
#
_cell.length_a   1.000
_cell.length_b   1.000
_cell.length_c   1.000
_cell.angle_alpha   90.00
_cell.angle_beta   90.00
_cell.angle_gamma   90.00
#
_symmetry.space_group_name_H-M   'P 1'
#
loop_
_entity.id
_entity.type
_entity.pdbx_description
1 polymer ?
#
loop_
_entity_poly.entity_id
_entity_poly.type
_entity_poly.pdbx_seq_one_letter_code
_entity_poly.pdbx_strand_id
1 'polypeptide(L)' 'MDDEYFDGTIRELAAGVLRQAVNDKEVSFENLELWCEVVDLDPALFQEKLRIIIAR' A
#
# COMPACT_ATOMS: atom_id res chain seq x y z
N MET A 1 -26.81 2.05 5.64
CA MET A 1 -25.64 2.76 6.19
C MET A 1 -24.51 1.73 6.29
N ASP A 2 -24.07 1.20 5.15
CA ASP A 2 -23.07 0.11 5.09
C ASP A 2 -21.82 0.49 4.30
N ASP A 3 -21.86 1.61 3.56
CA ASP A 3 -20.76 2.02 2.68
C ASP A 3 -19.51 2.47 3.46
N GLU A 4 -19.69 3.09 4.63
CA GLU A 4 -18.59 3.64 5.45
C GLU A 4 -17.79 2.55 6.20
N TYR A 5 -18.44 1.45 6.59
CA TYR A 5 -17.77 0.30 7.23
C TYR A 5 -17.03 -0.58 6.21
N PHE A 6 -17.59 -0.70 5.00
CA PHE A 6 -16.97 -1.41 3.89
C PHE A 6 -15.70 -0.70 3.42
N ASP A 7 -15.73 0.63 3.36
CA ASP A 7 -14.58 1.48 3.04
C ASP A 7 -13.43 1.33 4.07
N GLY A 8 -13.76 1.34 5.37
CA GLY A 8 -12.77 1.15 6.44
C GLY A 8 -12.04 -0.20 6.38
N THR A 9 -12.78 -1.29 6.15
CA THR A 9 -12.21 -2.64 6.08
C THR A 9 -11.26 -2.80 4.87
N ILE A 10 -11.64 -2.21 3.73
CA ILE A 10 -10.82 -2.25 2.51
C ILE A 10 -9.55 -1.42 2.68
N ARG A 11 -9.65 -0.26 3.35
CA ARG A 11 -8.49 0.58 3.68
C ARG A 11 -7.50 -0.11 4.59
N GLU A 12 -7.98 -0.84 5.61
CA GLU A 12 -7.12 -1.64 6.48
C GLU A 12 -6.42 -2.77 5.73
N LEU A 13 -7.13 -3.47 4.84
CA LEU A 13 -6.57 -4.51 3.99
C LEU A 13 -5.45 -3.95 3.11
N ALA A 14 -5.70 -2.83 2.42
CA ALA A 14 -4.73 -2.16 1.57
C ALA A 14 -3.47 -1.75 2.35
N ALA A 15 -3.64 -1.16 3.53
CA ALA A 15 -2.53 -0.83 4.41
C ALA A 15 -1.73 -2.07 4.85
N GLY A 16 -2.41 -3.20 5.07
CA GLY A 16 -1.80 -4.49 5.36
C GLY A 16 -0.94 -5.01 4.21
N VAL A 17 -1.46 -4.99 2.99
CA VAL A 17 -0.74 -5.41 1.78
C VAL A 17 0.51 -4.55 1.56
N LEU A 18 0.38 -3.23 1.64
CA LEU A 18 1.52 -2.31 1.49
C LEU A 18 2.59 -2.54 2.57
N ARG A 19 2.18 -2.80 3.82
CA ARG A 19 3.10 -3.13 4.92
C ARG A 19 3.83 -4.45 4.68
N GLN A 20 3.13 -5.45 4.15
CA GLN A 20 3.73 -6.73 3.81
C GLN A 20 4.79 -6.57 2.71
N ALA A 21 4.52 -5.78 1.66
CA ALA A 21 5.51 -5.47 0.63
C ALA A 21 6.77 -4.78 1.19
N VAL A 22 6.62 -3.92 2.22
CA VAL A 22 7.76 -3.33 2.93
C VAL A 22 8.56 -4.38 3.69
N ASN A 23 7.89 -5.30 4.40
CA ASN A 23 8.55 -6.39 5.13
C ASN A 23 9.29 -7.34 4.20
N ASP A 24 8.68 -7.68 3.06
CA ASP A 24 9.22 -8.61 2.07
C ASP A 24 10.27 -7.96 1.17
N LYS A 25 10.52 -6.65 1.34
CA LYS A 25 11.45 -5.86 0.52
C LYS A 25 11.13 -5.96 -0.98
N GLU A 26 9.84 -5.99 -1.32
CA GLU A 26 9.37 -6.13 -2.70
C GLU A 26 9.05 -4.76 -3.33
N VAL A 27 9.96 -4.25 -4.17
CA VAL A 27 9.85 -2.91 -4.81
C VAL A 27 8.77 -2.86 -5.90
N SER A 28 8.41 -4.01 -6.47
CA SER A 28 7.52 -4.13 -7.61
C SER A 28 6.61 -5.33 -7.40
N PHE A 29 5.35 -5.08 -7.09
CA PHE A 29 4.33 -6.10 -6.97
C PHE A 29 3.06 -5.68 -7.72
N GLU A 30 2.28 -6.68 -8.10
CA GLU A 30 1.04 -6.49 -8.85
C GLU A 30 0.03 -5.67 -8.02
N ASN A 31 -0.65 -4.73 -8.66
CA ASN A 31 -1.69 -3.89 -8.05
C ASN A 31 -1.20 -2.85 -7.02
N LEU A 32 0.09 -2.49 -6.98
CA LEU A 32 0.59 -1.40 -6.11
C LEU A 32 -0.23 -0.10 -6.25
N GLU A 33 -0.53 0.32 -7.48
CA GLU A 33 -1.31 1.54 -7.76
C GLU A 33 -2.70 1.47 -7.11
N LEU A 34 -3.39 0.33 -7.25
CA LEU A 34 -4.70 0.09 -6.67
C LEU A 34 -4.66 0.17 -5.14
N TRP A 35 -3.68 -0.47 -4.50
CA TRP A 35 -3.59 -0.46 -3.04
C TRP A 35 -3.22 0.91 -2.49
N CYS A 36 -2.38 1.66 -3.20
CA CYS A 36 -2.05 3.04 -2.87
C CYS A 36 -3.26 3.98 -3.02
N GLU A 37 -4.06 3.83 -4.08
CA GLU A 37 -5.30 4.59 -4.30
C GLU A 37 -6.29 4.40 -3.13
N VAL A 38 -6.50 3.16 -2.70
CA VAL A 38 -7.42 2.82 -1.60
C VAL A 38 -7.05 3.53 -0.28
N VAL A 39 -5.77 3.83 -0.05
CA VAL A 39 -5.32 4.48 1.19
C VAL A 39 -5.04 5.97 1.03
N ASP A 40 -5.35 6.59 -0.11
CA ASP A 40 -4.95 7.96 -0.50
C ASP A 40 -3.44 8.20 -0.43
N LEU A 41 -2.66 7.32 -1.06
CA LEU A 41 -1.20 7.41 -1.07
C LEU A 41 -0.65 7.47 -2.49
N ASP A 42 0.36 8.29 -2.70
CA ASP A 42 1.01 8.41 -4.02
C ASP A 42 1.90 7.18 -4.28
N PRO A 43 1.62 6.38 -5.32
CA PRO A 43 2.35 5.14 -5.58
C PRO A 43 3.82 5.37 -5.96
N ALA A 44 4.15 6.49 -6.62
CA ALA A 44 5.53 6.81 -6.98
C ALA A 44 6.34 7.18 -5.73
N LEU A 45 5.75 7.98 -4.84
CA LEU A 45 6.36 8.34 -3.55
C LEU A 45 6.56 7.10 -2.67
N PHE A 46 5.57 6.21 -2.60
CA PHE A 46 5.71 4.94 -1.88
C PHE A 46 6.90 4.14 -2.38
N GLN A 47 6.98 3.97 -3.71
CA GLN A 47 8.03 3.18 -4.33
C GLN A 47 9.42 3.79 -4.13
N GLU A 48 9.53 5.12 -4.19
CA GLU A 48 10.77 5.83 -3.87
C GLU A 48 11.23 5.56 -2.43
N LYS A 49 10.33 5.72 -1.45
CA LYS A 49 10.66 5.48 -0.03
C LYS A 49 11.02 4.01 0.23
N LEU A 50 10.30 3.08 -0.39
CA LEU A 50 10.57 1.65 -0.27
C LEU A 50 11.95 1.29 -0.81
N ARG A 51 12.35 1.84 -1.98
CA ARG A 51 13.71 1.65 -2.51
C ARG A 51 14.79 2.12 -1.55
N ILE A 52 14.58 3.26 -0.87
CA ILE A 52 15.52 3.78 0.14
C ILE A 52 15.63 2.82 1.34
N ILE A 53 14.51 2.25 1.80
CA ILE A 53 14.48 1.30 2.91
C ILE A 53 15.23 0.01 2.54
N ILE A 54 15.06 -0.49 1.33
CA ILE A 54 15.66 -1.74 0.86
C ILE A 54 17.15 -1.59 0.55
N ALA A 55 17.58 -0.41 0.10
CA ALA A 55 18.98 -0.10 -0.16
C ALA A 55 19.82 0.11 1.12
N ARG A 56 19.20 0.05 2.30
CA ARG A 56 19.85 0.04 3.61
C ARG A 56 20.02 -1.38 4.15
#